data_AF-A0A955LUN8-F1
#
_entry.id   AF-A0A955LUN8-F1
#
_cell.length_a   1.000
_cell.length_b   1.000
_cell.length_c   1.000
_cell.angle_alpha   90.00
_cell.angle_beta   90.00
_cell.angle_gamma   90.00
#
_symmetry.space_group_name_H-M   'P 1'
#
loop_
_entity.id
_entity.type
_entity.pdbx_description
1 polymer ?
#
loop_
_entity_poly.entity_id
_entity_poly.type
_entity_poly.pdbx_seq_one_letter_code
_entity_poly.pdbx_strand_id
1 'polypeptide(L)'
;AETQQTLVMNDLRGRIRVQTDGQLKTGRDVVIAAMLGADEFGFSTSALIASGCILLRKCHLNTCSVGIATQDPELRKRFKGQPGHVVNFFTFIAEEVREYMAELGFRKFDDLIGRVDLIETQKVVQQWKAKGIDLSKILHKPDVPEGVAIRHTGRQDHGLDKALDHQLLAACKGAIDSQQPAKAEFEIRNINRTVGTILSSEIAKKYGISGLPDDTIHLKFFGSVGQSFGAFLAHGVTLELEGDANDYVGKGLSGGRIVVYPSKSSTFKAEDNILVGNVLLYGAIKGEAYFRGMAGERFAVRNSGAKTVVEGIGDHGCEYMTGGTVVVIGPFGRNFAAGMSGGIAYIWDKDGTFEANCNPEMVDL
;
A
#
# COMPACT_ATOMS: atom_id res chain seq x y z
N ALA A 1 -10.46 -21.54 1.83
CA ALA A 1 -10.47 -22.72 2.72
C ALA A 1 -9.36 -22.65 3.78
N GLU A 2 -8.07 -22.73 3.44
CA GLU A 2 -7.00 -22.70 4.46
C GLU A 2 -7.02 -21.43 5.34
N THR A 3 -7.11 -20.24 4.71
CA THR A 3 -7.26 -18.97 5.45
C THR A 3 -8.47 -18.98 6.39
N GLN A 4 -9.61 -19.50 5.91
CA GLN A 4 -10.82 -19.65 6.71
C GLN A 4 -10.56 -20.53 7.94
N GLN A 5 -9.99 -21.72 7.73
CA GLN A 5 -9.73 -22.68 8.79
C GLN A 5 -8.79 -22.10 9.85
N THR A 6 -7.66 -21.53 9.43
CA THR A 6 -6.67 -20.93 10.33
C THR A 6 -7.25 -19.76 11.13
N LEU A 7 -8.01 -18.87 10.49
CA LEU A 7 -8.61 -17.74 11.19
C LEU A 7 -9.68 -18.16 12.19
N VAL A 8 -10.46 -19.20 11.89
CA VAL A 8 -11.47 -19.75 12.81
C VAL A 8 -10.79 -20.43 14.00
N MET A 9 -9.77 -21.27 13.76
CA MET A 9 -9.02 -21.95 14.84
C MET A 9 -8.37 -20.99 15.85
N ASN A 10 -8.08 -19.75 15.43
CA ASN A 10 -7.44 -18.74 16.27
C ASN A 10 -8.41 -17.66 16.80
N ASP A 11 -9.72 -17.81 16.59
CA ASP A 11 -10.74 -16.79 16.95
C ASP A 11 -10.43 -15.39 16.38
N LEU A 12 -9.92 -15.35 15.15
CA LEU A 12 -9.59 -14.12 14.43
C LEU A 12 -10.57 -13.82 13.29
N ARG A 13 -11.32 -14.83 12.84
CA ARG A 13 -12.17 -14.74 11.64
C ARG A 13 -13.25 -13.66 11.73
N GLY A 14 -13.77 -13.38 12.93
CA GLY A 14 -14.80 -12.35 13.15
C GLY A 14 -14.36 -10.92 12.78
N ARG A 15 -13.05 -10.66 12.77
CA ARG A 15 -12.46 -9.31 12.60
C ARG A 15 -11.98 -9.03 11.18
N ILE A 16 -11.98 -10.04 10.31
CA ILE A 16 -11.36 -9.99 8.99
C ILE A 16 -12.39 -10.33 7.93
N ARG A 17 -12.50 -9.50 6.89
CA ARG A 17 -13.21 -9.86 5.66
C ARG A 17 -12.28 -10.69 4.77
N VAL A 18 -12.75 -11.84 4.32
CA VAL A 18 -12.02 -12.70 3.38
C VAL A 18 -12.59 -12.48 2.00
N GLN A 19 -11.79 -11.92 1.10
CA GLN A 19 -12.14 -11.78 -0.31
C GLN A 19 -11.46 -12.88 -1.13
N THR A 20 -12.16 -13.42 -2.13
CA THR A 20 -11.56 -14.30 -3.14
C THR A 20 -11.88 -13.83 -4.55
N ASP A 21 -10.98 -14.07 -5.49
CA ASP A 21 -11.22 -13.96 -6.92
C ASP A 21 -10.65 -15.20 -7.63
N GLY A 22 -10.51 -15.13 -8.96
CA GLY A 22 -9.91 -16.20 -9.76
C GLY A 22 -10.94 -16.99 -10.55
N GLN A 23 -11.18 -16.57 -11.79
CA GLN A 23 -12.07 -17.26 -12.74
C GLN A 23 -13.52 -17.47 -12.27
N LEU A 24 -14.00 -16.72 -11.27
CA LEU A 24 -15.42 -16.69 -10.91
C LEU A 24 -16.25 -16.21 -12.11
N LYS A 25 -17.22 -17.04 -12.53
CA LYS A 25 -18.02 -16.82 -13.74
C LYS A 25 -19.51 -16.97 -13.51
N THR A 26 -19.91 -17.68 -12.45
CA THR A 26 -21.29 -18.10 -12.20
C THR A 26 -21.68 -17.82 -10.76
N GLY A 27 -22.99 -17.79 -10.48
CA GLY A 27 -23.52 -17.75 -9.13
C GLY A 27 -23.12 -18.97 -8.31
N ARG A 28 -22.99 -20.15 -8.94
CA ARG A 28 -22.48 -21.35 -8.27
C ARG A 28 -21.06 -21.17 -7.72
N ASP A 29 -20.18 -20.53 -8.50
CA ASP A 29 -18.81 -20.26 -8.06
C ASP A 29 -18.81 -19.38 -6.80
N VAL A 30 -19.69 -18.37 -6.74
CA VAL A 30 -19.87 -17.49 -5.57
C VAL A 30 -20.36 -18.26 -4.35
N VAL A 31 -21.40 -19.09 -4.52
CA VAL A 31 -21.99 -19.89 -3.44
C VAL A 31 -20.96 -20.86 -2.85
N ILE A 32 -20.20 -21.55 -3.70
CA ILE A 32 -19.14 -22.46 -3.24
C ILE A 32 -18.03 -21.68 -2.53
N ALA A 33 -17.59 -20.56 -3.09
CA ALA A 33 -16.58 -19.72 -2.46
C ALA A 33 -17.04 -19.19 -1.09
N ALA A 34 -18.32 -18.84 -0.93
CA ALA A 34 -18.92 -18.42 0.33
C ALA A 34 -18.90 -19.54 1.36
N MET A 35 -19.37 -20.74 1.01
CA MET A 35 -19.34 -21.91 1.87
C MET A 35 -17.91 -22.29 2.30
N LEU A 36 -16.91 -22.05 1.43
CA LEU A 36 -15.49 -22.22 1.74
C LEU A 36 -14.87 -21.08 2.58
N GLY A 37 -15.65 -20.04 2.89
CA GLY A 37 -15.33 -19.00 3.87
C GLY A 37 -15.17 -17.57 3.33
N ALA A 38 -15.40 -17.29 2.05
CA ALA A 38 -15.30 -15.93 1.51
C ALA A 38 -16.51 -15.06 1.87
N ASP A 39 -16.25 -13.81 2.28
CA ASP A 39 -17.26 -12.76 2.47
C ASP A 39 -17.46 -11.93 1.19
N GLU A 40 -16.42 -11.81 0.35
CA GLU A 40 -16.40 -10.94 -0.82
C GLU A 40 -15.82 -11.64 -2.06
N PHE A 41 -16.27 -11.23 -3.25
CA PHE A 41 -16.02 -11.91 -4.52
C PHE A 41 -15.52 -10.92 -5.57
N GLY A 42 -14.27 -11.09 -6.01
CA GLY A 42 -13.68 -10.30 -7.07
C GLY A 42 -13.93 -10.90 -8.45
N PHE A 43 -14.41 -10.08 -9.39
CA PHE A 43 -14.58 -10.46 -10.79
C PHE A 43 -13.73 -9.56 -11.68
N SER A 44 -12.83 -10.17 -12.44
CA SER A 44 -11.96 -9.45 -13.39
C SER A 44 -12.25 -9.90 -14.83
N THR A 45 -11.78 -11.10 -15.23
CA THR A 45 -11.92 -11.58 -16.61
C THR A 45 -13.37 -11.62 -17.10
N SER A 46 -14.31 -12.12 -16.29
CA SER A 46 -15.73 -12.20 -16.65
C SER A 46 -16.35 -10.82 -16.88
N ALA A 47 -16.00 -9.84 -16.04
CA ALA A 47 -16.42 -8.45 -16.21
C ALA A 47 -15.81 -7.80 -17.46
N LEU A 48 -14.55 -8.13 -17.80
CA LEU A 48 -13.93 -7.70 -19.06
C LEU A 48 -14.63 -8.33 -20.28
N ILE A 49 -15.03 -9.60 -20.21
CA ILE A 49 -15.80 -10.27 -21.27
C ILE A 49 -17.17 -9.63 -21.44
N ALA A 50 -17.90 -9.37 -20.34
CA ALA A 50 -19.15 -8.63 -20.38
C ALA A 50 -18.98 -7.23 -21.01
N SER A 51 -17.80 -6.63 -20.86
CA SER A 51 -17.43 -5.35 -21.47
C SER A 51 -16.95 -5.46 -22.93
N GLY A 52 -16.87 -6.66 -23.51
CA GLY A 52 -16.51 -6.90 -24.92
C GLY A 52 -15.18 -7.60 -25.17
N CYS A 53 -14.50 -8.11 -24.13
CA CYS A 53 -13.27 -8.88 -24.31
C CYS A 53 -13.54 -10.20 -25.03
N ILE A 54 -12.82 -10.44 -26.12
CA ILE A 54 -12.91 -11.66 -26.93
C ILE A 54 -11.79 -12.66 -26.65
N LEU A 55 -11.08 -12.52 -25.51
CA LEU A 55 -10.00 -13.40 -25.06
C LEU A 55 -8.87 -13.61 -26.10
N LEU A 56 -8.48 -12.54 -26.80
CA LEU A 56 -7.40 -12.58 -27.80
C LEU A 56 -6.01 -12.92 -27.21
N ARG A 57 -5.81 -12.69 -25.90
CA ARG A 57 -4.55 -12.95 -25.17
C ARG A 57 -3.33 -12.16 -25.71
N LYS A 58 -3.57 -10.98 -26.29
CA LYS A 58 -2.55 -10.04 -26.78
C LYS A 58 -2.47 -8.75 -25.96
N CYS A 59 -2.90 -8.78 -24.70
CA CYS A 59 -2.95 -7.61 -23.82
C CYS A 59 -1.58 -6.93 -23.67
N HIS A 60 -0.50 -7.73 -23.58
CA HIS A 60 0.88 -7.26 -23.45
C HIS A 60 1.46 -6.63 -24.72
N LEU A 61 0.82 -6.81 -25.88
CA LEU A 61 1.31 -6.31 -27.17
C LEU A 61 0.71 -4.94 -27.55
N ASN A 62 -0.09 -4.32 -26.67
CA ASN A 62 -0.79 -3.07 -26.95
C ASN A 62 -1.73 -3.10 -28.19
N THR A 63 -2.08 -4.28 -28.71
CA THR A 63 -2.81 -4.48 -29.97
C THR A 63 -4.22 -5.04 -29.77
N CYS A 64 -4.89 -4.67 -28.66
CA CYS A 64 -6.25 -5.12 -28.39
C CYS A 64 -7.24 -4.63 -29.46
N SER A 65 -7.75 -5.53 -30.29
CA SER A 65 -8.62 -5.22 -31.43
C SER A 65 -9.99 -4.64 -31.04
N VAL A 66 -10.37 -4.77 -29.76
CA VAL A 66 -11.64 -4.31 -29.19
C VAL A 66 -11.46 -3.14 -28.20
N GLY A 67 -10.26 -2.53 -28.14
CA GLY A 67 -10.03 -1.29 -27.40
C GLY A 67 -10.02 -1.42 -25.87
N ILE A 68 -9.90 -2.62 -25.31
CA ILE A 68 -9.89 -2.85 -23.85
C ILE A 68 -8.47 -2.69 -23.27
N ALA A 69 -7.53 -3.56 -23.67
CA ALA A 69 -6.18 -3.59 -23.12
C ALA A 69 -5.18 -2.98 -24.11
N THR A 70 -5.30 -1.67 -24.34
CA THR A 70 -4.43 -0.91 -25.26
C THR A 70 -4.43 0.58 -24.89
N GLN A 71 -3.29 1.24 -25.05
CA GLN A 71 -3.11 2.69 -24.95
C GLN A 71 -3.13 3.38 -26.33
N ASP A 72 -3.18 2.61 -27.43
CA ASP A 72 -3.28 3.16 -28.79
C ASP A 72 -4.62 3.91 -28.98
N PRO A 73 -4.59 5.21 -29.35
CA PRO A 73 -5.80 6.00 -29.49
C PRO A 73 -6.79 5.47 -30.54
N GLU A 74 -6.33 4.92 -31.66
CA GLU A 74 -7.19 4.39 -32.73
C GLU A 74 -7.83 3.06 -32.32
N LEU A 75 -7.10 2.21 -31.60
CA LEU A 75 -7.67 0.98 -31.07
C LEU A 75 -8.65 1.25 -29.91
N ARG A 76 -8.39 2.24 -29.05
CA ARG A 76 -9.30 2.64 -27.96
C ARG A 76 -10.66 3.10 -28.47
N LYS A 77 -10.74 3.77 -29.62
CA LYS A 77 -12.02 4.13 -30.27
C LYS A 77 -12.91 2.93 -30.59
N ARG A 78 -12.35 1.71 -30.63
CA ARG A 78 -13.10 0.47 -30.91
C ARG A 78 -13.79 -0.10 -29.68
N PHE A 79 -13.56 0.46 -28.49
CA PHE A 79 -14.23 0.03 -27.27
C PHE A 79 -15.73 0.36 -27.34
N LYS A 80 -16.57 -0.67 -27.23
CA LYS A 80 -18.04 -0.55 -27.26
C LYS A 80 -18.71 -0.97 -25.95
N GLY A 81 -17.92 -1.27 -24.91
CA GLY A 81 -18.45 -1.66 -23.61
C GLY A 81 -19.20 -0.51 -22.95
N GLN A 82 -20.37 -0.81 -22.36
CA GLN A 82 -21.17 0.15 -21.62
C GLN A 82 -21.27 -0.29 -20.16
N PRO A 83 -21.38 0.64 -19.19
CA PRO A 83 -21.59 0.30 -17.79
C PRO A 83 -22.77 -0.66 -17.59
N GLY A 84 -23.85 -0.49 -18.37
CA GLY A 84 -25.02 -1.37 -18.33
C GLY A 84 -24.73 -2.84 -18.62
N HIS A 85 -23.72 -3.16 -19.44
CA HIS A 85 -23.33 -4.56 -19.68
C HIS A 85 -22.78 -5.22 -18.40
N VAL A 86 -21.98 -4.48 -17.64
CA VAL A 86 -21.40 -4.96 -16.38
C VAL A 86 -22.47 -5.04 -15.29
N VAL A 87 -23.38 -4.05 -15.23
CA VAL A 87 -24.53 -4.08 -14.32
C VAL A 87 -25.38 -5.32 -14.59
N ASN A 88 -25.75 -5.58 -15.86
CA ASN A 88 -26.56 -6.74 -16.22
C ASN A 88 -25.85 -8.07 -15.88
N PHE A 89 -24.53 -8.16 -16.13
CA PHE A 89 -23.73 -9.32 -15.74
C PHE A 89 -23.85 -9.59 -14.23
N PHE A 90 -23.63 -8.58 -13.38
CA PHE A 90 -23.73 -8.77 -11.93
C PHE A 90 -25.16 -9.02 -11.46
N THR A 91 -26.17 -8.44 -12.11
CA THR A 91 -27.58 -8.76 -11.83
C THR A 91 -27.87 -10.25 -12.09
N PHE A 92 -27.38 -10.81 -13.20
CA PHE A 92 -27.56 -12.24 -13.47
C PHE A 92 -26.82 -13.14 -12.49
N ILE A 93 -25.58 -12.79 -12.12
CA ILE A 93 -24.84 -13.53 -11.09
C ILE A 93 -25.60 -13.50 -9.75
N ALA A 94 -26.09 -12.33 -9.35
CA ALA A 94 -26.83 -12.19 -8.10
C ALA A 94 -28.15 -12.97 -8.12
N GLU A 95 -28.85 -13.01 -9.26
CA GLU A 95 -30.06 -13.81 -9.42
C GLU A 95 -29.76 -15.31 -9.26
N GLU A 96 -28.73 -15.81 -9.96
CA GLU A 96 -28.32 -17.21 -9.87
C GLU A 96 -27.88 -17.59 -8.43
N VAL A 97 -27.18 -16.69 -7.72
CA VAL A 97 -26.86 -16.88 -6.30
C VAL A 97 -28.14 -17.03 -5.46
N ARG A 98 -29.15 -16.19 -5.69
CA ARG A 98 -30.41 -16.24 -4.95
C ARG A 98 -31.18 -17.54 -5.22
N GLU A 99 -31.13 -18.05 -6.46
CA GLU A 99 -31.73 -19.34 -6.82
C GLU A 99 -31.09 -20.49 -6.02
N TYR A 100 -29.76 -20.58 -5.98
CA TYR A 100 -29.05 -21.56 -5.15
C TYR A 100 -29.33 -21.38 -3.65
N MET A 101 -29.36 -20.15 -3.16
CA MET A 101 -29.72 -19.88 -1.76
C MET A 101 -31.13 -20.40 -1.43
N ALA A 102 -32.10 -20.20 -2.34
CA ALA A 102 -33.46 -20.69 -2.15
C ALA A 102 -33.51 -22.23 -2.14
N GLU A 103 -32.76 -22.89 -3.03
CA GLU A 103 -32.63 -24.36 -3.07
C GLU A 103 -32.04 -24.91 -1.76
N LEU A 104 -31.04 -24.24 -1.21
CA LEU A 104 -30.38 -24.62 0.04
C LEU A 104 -31.14 -24.17 1.31
N GLY A 105 -32.24 -23.42 1.16
CA GLY A 105 -33.08 -22.96 2.27
C GLY A 105 -32.57 -21.72 3.02
N PHE A 106 -31.68 -20.93 2.44
CA PHE A 106 -31.11 -19.72 3.07
C PHE A 106 -31.79 -18.44 2.58
N ARG A 107 -32.11 -17.54 3.52
CA ARG A 107 -32.67 -16.20 3.21
C ARG A 107 -31.64 -15.08 3.25
N LYS A 108 -30.55 -15.26 4.00
CA LYS A 108 -29.45 -14.29 4.12
C LYS A 108 -28.18 -14.94 3.62
N PHE A 109 -27.44 -14.23 2.77
CA PHE A 109 -26.20 -14.73 2.20
C PHE A 109 -25.16 -15.04 3.28
N ASP A 110 -25.09 -14.18 4.29
CA ASP A 110 -24.27 -14.32 5.48
C ASP A 110 -24.37 -15.70 6.18
N ASP A 111 -25.54 -16.32 6.15
CA ASP A 111 -25.79 -17.61 6.83
C ASP A 111 -25.17 -18.80 6.05
N LEU A 112 -24.76 -18.57 4.80
CA LEU A 112 -24.05 -19.51 3.93
C LEU A 112 -22.54 -19.54 4.19
N ILE A 113 -21.98 -18.43 4.67
CA ILE A 113 -20.53 -18.24 4.73
C ILE A 113 -19.90 -19.23 5.72
N GLY A 114 -18.92 -19.99 5.24
CA GLY A 114 -18.23 -21.00 6.06
C GLY A 114 -19.00 -22.30 6.28
N ARG A 115 -20.18 -22.47 5.66
CA ARG A 115 -20.98 -23.71 5.70
C ARG A 115 -20.43 -24.80 4.79
N VAL A 116 -19.19 -25.19 5.04
CA VAL A 116 -18.48 -26.25 4.30
C VAL A 116 -19.17 -27.61 4.42
N ASP A 117 -19.97 -27.80 5.49
CA ASP A 117 -20.80 -28.99 5.72
C ASP A 117 -21.88 -29.21 4.65
N LEU A 118 -22.18 -28.20 3.83
CA LEU A 118 -23.14 -28.32 2.71
C LEU A 118 -22.48 -28.77 1.40
N ILE A 119 -21.15 -28.95 1.37
CA ILE A 119 -20.43 -29.34 0.17
C ILE A 119 -20.13 -30.84 0.23
N GLU A 120 -20.73 -31.59 -0.69
CA GLU A 120 -20.39 -32.99 -0.93
C GLU A 120 -19.59 -33.17 -2.22
N THR A 121 -18.60 -34.07 -2.18
CA THR A 121 -17.81 -34.41 -3.36
C THR A 121 -18.47 -35.54 -4.13
N GLN A 122 -18.63 -35.38 -5.44
CA GLN A 122 -18.99 -36.50 -6.31
C GLN A 122 -17.77 -37.40 -6.57
N LYS A 123 -17.94 -38.72 -6.42
CA LYS A 123 -16.89 -39.69 -6.75
C LYS A 123 -16.66 -39.71 -8.26
N VAL A 124 -15.48 -39.32 -8.73
CA VAL A 124 -15.11 -39.40 -10.14
C VAL A 124 -14.61 -40.81 -10.47
N VAL A 125 -15.56 -41.75 -10.63
CA VAL A 125 -15.24 -43.18 -10.80
C VAL A 125 -14.68 -43.51 -12.19
N GLN A 126 -14.99 -42.71 -13.21
CA GLN A 126 -14.66 -43.02 -14.61
C GLN A 126 -13.36 -42.38 -15.15
N GLN A 127 -12.68 -41.52 -14.39
CA GLN A 127 -11.47 -40.82 -14.87
C GLN A 127 -10.22 -41.30 -14.12
N TRP A 128 -9.34 -42.05 -14.80
CA TRP A 128 -8.14 -42.62 -14.20
C TRP A 128 -7.18 -41.56 -13.63
N LYS A 129 -7.12 -40.37 -14.25
CA LYS A 129 -6.30 -39.23 -13.77
C LYS A 129 -6.84 -38.58 -12.51
N ALA A 130 -8.12 -38.76 -12.19
CA ALA A 130 -8.73 -38.24 -10.98
C ALA A 130 -8.53 -39.18 -9.78
N LYS A 131 -7.97 -40.38 -10.01
CA LYS A 131 -7.68 -41.35 -8.96
C LYS A 131 -6.70 -40.75 -7.95
N GLY A 132 -7.11 -40.67 -6.69
CA GLY A 132 -6.29 -40.15 -5.59
C GLY A 132 -6.47 -38.67 -5.27
N ILE A 133 -7.38 -37.95 -5.95
CA ILE A 133 -7.77 -36.60 -5.51
C ILE A 133 -8.53 -36.72 -4.18
N ASP A 134 -7.99 -36.08 -3.14
CA ASP A 134 -8.61 -35.97 -1.83
C ASP A 134 -8.86 -34.50 -1.49
N LEU A 135 -10.15 -34.14 -1.37
CA LEU A 135 -10.59 -32.78 -1.02
C LEU A 135 -10.89 -32.64 0.48
N SER A 136 -10.66 -33.67 1.29
CA SER A 136 -10.96 -33.68 2.73
C SER A 136 -10.36 -32.48 3.47
N LYS A 137 -9.12 -32.09 3.11
CA LYS A 137 -8.44 -30.94 3.71
C LYS A 137 -9.09 -29.61 3.35
N ILE A 138 -9.63 -29.48 2.14
CA ILE A 138 -10.34 -28.27 1.69
C ILE A 138 -11.70 -28.18 2.37
N LEU A 139 -12.38 -29.33 2.52
CA LEU A 139 -13.71 -29.43 3.10
C LEU A 139 -13.71 -29.61 4.63
N HIS A 140 -12.53 -29.56 5.26
CA HIS A 140 -12.40 -29.70 6.69
C HIS A 140 -13.05 -28.52 7.41
N LYS A 141 -13.96 -28.83 8.34
CA LYS A 141 -14.54 -27.89 9.30
C LYS A 141 -13.69 -27.92 10.59
N PRO A 142 -13.08 -26.80 10.99
CA PRO A 142 -12.35 -26.72 12.26
C PRO A 142 -13.22 -27.06 13.46
N ASP A 143 -12.65 -27.80 14.41
CA ASP A 143 -13.26 -28.06 15.71
C ASP A 143 -12.94 -26.90 16.66
N VAL A 144 -13.93 -26.05 16.95
CA VAL A 144 -13.80 -24.85 17.77
C VAL A 144 -15.02 -24.71 18.70
N PRO A 145 -14.88 -24.03 19.86
CA PRO A 145 -16.00 -23.80 20.76
C PRO A 145 -17.20 -23.11 20.08
N GLU A 146 -18.40 -23.39 20.60
CA GLU A 146 -19.61 -22.70 20.15
C GLU A 146 -19.47 -21.19 20.36
N GLY A 147 -19.90 -20.40 19.37
CA GLY A 147 -19.81 -18.95 19.38
C GLY A 147 -18.57 -18.37 18.70
N VAL A 148 -17.56 -19.18 18.37
CA VAL A 148 -16.44 -18.71 17.52
C VAL A 148 -16.98 -18.31 16.15
N ALA A 149 -16.65 -17.10 15.73
CA ALA A 149 -17.14 -16.55 14.47
C ALA A 149 -16.55 -17.30 13.27
N ILE A 150 -17.40 -17.76 12.36
CA ILE A 150 -16.98 -18.40 11.09
C ILE A 150 -17.04 -17.44 9.89
N ARG A 151 -17.43 -16.20 10.12
CA ARG A 151 -17.52 -15.14 9.10
C ARG A 151 -17.18 -13.79 9.72
N HIS A 152 -17.10 -12.75 8.90
CA HIS A 152 -16.84 -11.41 9.39
C HIS A 152 -18.08 -10.87 10.13
N THR A 153 -17.91 -10.49 11.39
CA THR A 153 -19.01 -10.06 12.28
C THR A 153 -18.75 -8.74 12.98
N GLY A 154 -17.51 -8.24 12.97
CA GLY A 154 -17.15 -7.03 13.72
C GLY A 154 -15.97 -6.29 13.12
N ARG A 155 -15.73 -5.08 13.63
CA ARG A 155 -14.57 -4.28 13.27
C ARG A 155 -13.40 -4.59 14.21
N GLN A 156 -12.20 -4.35 13.72
CA GLN A 156 -11.00 -4.36 14.55
C GLN A 156 -10.74 -2.96 15.12
N ASP A 157 -10.44 -2.89 16.42
CA ASP A 157 -9.87 -1.69 17.03
C ASP A 157 -8.36 -1.67 16.80
N HIS A 158 -7.87 -0.61 16.15
CA HIS A 158 -6.47 -0.40 15.82
C HIS A 158 -5.76 0.55 16.80
N GLY A 159 -6.46 1.09 17.80
CA GLY A 159 -5.90 2.04 18.77
C GLY A 159 -5.49 3.39 18.17
N LEU A 160 -6.10 3.78 17.05
CA LEU A 160 -5.76 5.02 16.33
C LEU A 160 -6.18 6.28 17.10
N ASP A 161 -7.07 6.15 18.07
CA ASP A 161 -7.45 7.20 19.03
C ASP A 161 -6.26 7.68 19.88
N LYS A 162 -5.22 6.85 20.03
CA LYS A 162 -4.01 7.17 20.81
C LYS A 162 -2.88 7.76 19.97
N ALA A 163 -3.09 7.99 18.68
CA ALA A 163 -2.07 8.54 17.79
C ALA A 163 -1.68 9.97 18.21
N LEU A 164 -0.39 10.29 18.13
CA LEU A 164 0.14 11.63 18.46
C LEU A 164 -0.49 12.72 17.58
N ASP A 165 -0.88 12.38 16.34
CA ASP A 165 -1.54 13.28 15.41
C ASP A 165 -2.81 13.95 15.95
N HIS A 166 -3.52 13.36 16.92
CA HIS A 166 -4.67 14.06 17.53
C HIS A 166 -4.23 15.32 18.28
N GLN A 167 -3.04 15.31 18.86
CA GLN A 167 -2.45 16.51 19.47
C GLN A 167 -2.00 17.50 18.39
N LEU A 168 -1.43 17.01 17.28
CA LEU A 168 -1.04 17.85 16.14
C LEU A 168 -2.26 18.55 15.53
N LEU A 169 -3.36 17.84 15.32
CA LEU A 169 -4.61 18.39 14.81
C LEU A 169 -5.17 19.48 15.73
N ALA A 170 -5.14 19.25 17.05
CA ALA A 170 -5.57 20.26 18.02
C ALA A 170 -4.73 21.53 17.93
N ALA A 171 -3.39 21.39 17.87
CA ALA A 171 -2.47 22.52 17.73
C ALA A 171 -2.61 23.25 16.38
N CYS A 172 -2.94 22.52 15.30
CA CYS A 172 -3.00 23.04 13.95
C CYS A 172 -4.42 23.42 13.50
N LYS A 173 -5.42 23.42 14.39
CA LYS A 173 -6.82 23.66 14.01
C LYS A 173 -7.00 24.96 13.23
N GLY A 174 -6.39 26.06 13.68
CA GLY A 174 -6.45 27.34 12.98
C GLY A 174 -5.80 27.31 11.58
N ALA A 175 -4.69 26.58 11.43
CA ALA A 175 -4.03 26.40 10.14
C ALA A 175 -4.90 25.61 9.16
N ILE A 176 -5.54 24.53 9.64
CA ILE A 176 -6.42 23.71 8.82
C ILE A 176 -7.72 24.45 8.51
N ASP A 177 -8.24 25.25 9.44
CA ASP A 177 -9.54 25.91 9.29
C ASP A 177 -9.46 27.15 8.39
N SER A 178 -8.44 27.98 8.58
CA SER A 178 -8.32 29.31 7.97
C SER A 178 -6.93 29.62 7.40
N GLN A 179 -6.09 28.60 7.17
CA GLN A 179 -4.75 28.72 6.56
C GLN A 179 -3.83 29.69 7.31
N GLN A 180 -4.03 29.83 8.62
CA GLN A 180 -3.18 30.65 9.47
C GLN A 180 -1.88 29.91 9.83
N PRO A 181 -0.73 30.59 9.89
CA PRO A 181 0.52 29.96 10.33
C PRO A 181 0.39 29.34 11.73
N ALA A 182 0.86 28.10 11.88
CA ALA A 182 0.91 27.39 13.16
C ALA A 182 2.30 26.83 13.42
N LYS A 183 2.79 27.04 14.64
CA LYS A 183 4.04 26.48 15.13
C LYS A 183 3.82 25.81 16.48
N ALA A 184 4.35 24.60 16.64
CA ALA A 184 4.26 23.86 17.89
C ALA A 184 5.42 22.88 18.05
N GLU A 185 5.68 22.51 19.29
CA GLU A 185 6.79 21.63 19.68
C GLU A 185 6.26 20.41 20.44
N PHE A 186 6.85 19.24 20.20
CA PHE A 186 6.42 17.97 20.81
C PHE A 186 7.61 17.08 21.19
N GLU A 187 7.49 16.37 22.31
CA GLU A 187 8.36 15.24 22.62
C GLU A 187 7.89 14.00 21.84
N ILE A 188 8.84 13.22 21.31
CA ILE A 188 8.55 12.04 20.50
C ILE A 188 9.38 10.83 20.92
N ARG A 189 8.78 9.64 20.79
CA ARG A 189 9.39 8.35 21.11
C ARG A 189 9.14 7.36 19.98
N ASN A 190 9.92 6.28 19.97
CA ASN A 190 9.87 5.26 18.91
C ASN A 190 8.50 4.54 18.81
N ILE A 191 7.66 4.64 19.83
CA ILE A 191 6.28 4.16 19.82
C ILE A 191 5.35 5.05 18.97
N ASN A 192 5.72 6.31 18.75
CA ASN A 192 4.99 7.24 17.89
C ASN A 192 5.37 6.93 16.45
N ARG A 193 4.43 6.30 15.73
CA ARG A 193 4.58 5.89 14.33
C ARG A 193 3.68 6.72 13.44
N THR A 194 4.02 6.84 12.17
CA THR A 194 3.20 7.55 11.15
C THR A 194 2.83 8.98 11.54
N VAL A 195 3.71 9.65 12.28
CA VAL A 195 3.42 10.99 12.80
C VAL A 195 3.31 11.99 11.65
N GLY A 196 2.22 12.75 11.64
CA GLY A 196 1.87 13.70 10.60
C GLY A 196 0.96 13.16 9.49
N THR A 197 0.70 11.84 9.46
CA THR A 197 -0.12 11.21 8.41
C THR A 197 -1.62 11.52 8.57
N ILE A 198 -2.17 11.51 9.79
CA ILE A 198 -3.58 11.87 10.02
C ILE A 198 -3.76 13.38 9.78
N LEU A 199 -2.81 14.20 10.26
CA LEU A 199 -2.79 15.63 9.95
C LEU A 199 -2.86 15.88 8.43
N SER A 200 -2.02 15.19 7.67
CA SER A 200 -1.99 15.30 6.21
C SER A 200 -3.29 14.80 5.55
N SER A 201 -3.92 13.78 6.13
CA SER A 201 -5.24 13.30 5.67
C SER A 201 -6.31 14.38 5.80
N GLU A 202 -6.39 15.07 6.94
CA GLU A 202 -7.37 16.15 7.14
C GLU A 202 -7.12 17.34 6.20
N ILE A 203 -5.86 17.69 5.96
CA ILE A 203 -5.49 18.71 4.97
C ILE A 203 -5.91 18.27 3.56
N ALA A 204 -5.59 17.04 3.16
CA ALA A 204 -5.91 16.52 1.83
C ALA A 204 -7.43 16.40 1.60
N LYS A 205 -8.22 16.02 2.61
CA LYS A 205 -9.69 16.01 2.52
C LYS A 205 -10.27 17.39 2.22
N LYS A 206 -9.66 18.44 2.77
CA LYS A 206 -10.18 19.81 2.65
C LYS A 206 -9.63 20.54 1.42
N TYR A 207 -8.35 20.37 1.12
CA TYR A 207 -7.63 21.16 0.12
C TYR A 207 -7.11 20.34 -1.08
N GLY A 208 -7.30 19.02 -1.06
CA GLY A 208 -6.76 18.13 -2.08
C GLY A 208 -5.23 18.17 -2.15
N ILE A 209 -4.69 17.93 -3.34
CA ILE A 209 -3.24 17.88 -3.57
C ILE A 209 -2.55 19.25 -3.42
N SER A 210 -3.31 20.35 -3.54
CA SER A 210 -2.78 21.70 -3.38
C SER A 210 -2.32 21.96 -1.94
N GLY A 211 -2.90 21.27 -0.96
CA GLY A 211 -2.55 21.42 0.44
C GLY A 211 -2.74 22.84 0.97
N LEU A 212 -1.85 23.25 1.87
CA LEU A 212 -1.79 24.60 2.42
C LEU A 212 -0.70 25.42 1.69
N PRO A 213 -0.71 26.76 1.82
CA PRO A 213 0.44 27.57 1.45
C PRO A 213 1.73 27.05 2.10
N ASP A 214 2.87 27.24 1.43
CA ASP A 214 4.15 26.71 1.91
C ASP A 214 4.44 27.16 3.36
N ASP A 215 4.95 26.23 4.16
CA ASP A 215 5.32 26.44 5.56
C ASP A 215 4.20 26.99 6.48
N THR A 216 2.92 26.79 6.12
CA THR A 216 1.78 27.18 6.99
C THR A 216 1.82 26.46 8.33
N ILE A 217 2.22 25.19 8.36
CA ILE A 217 2.36 24.41 9.59
C ILE A 217 3.82 24.03 9.76
N HIS A 218 4.45 24.41 10.87
CA HIS A 218 5.80 23.98 11.24
C HIS A 218 5.78 23.32 12.61
N LEU A 219 6.01 22.02 12.65
CA LEU A 219 6.01 21.22 13.88
C LEU A 219 7.41 20.73 14.17
N LYS A 220 7.93 21.08 15.35
CA LYS A 220 9.23 20.61 15.82
C LYS A 220 9.07 19.47 16.80
N PHE A 221 9.93 18.47 16.69
CA PHE A 221 9.92 17.25 17.51
C PHE A 221 11.30 17.04 18.15
N PHE A 222 11.29 16.52 19.36
CA PHE A 222 12.50 16.18 20.12
C PHE A 222 12.47 14.70 20.52
N GLY A 223 13.53 13.95 20.18
CA GLY A 223 13.67 12.54 20.56
C GLY A 223 13.84 11.57 19.39
N SER A 224 13.51 10.30 19.60
CA SER A 224 13.65 9.23 18.59
C SER A 224 12.27 8.86 18.08
N VAL A 225 12.00 9.00 16.78
CA VAL A 225 10.67 8.70 16.22
C VAL A 225 10.58 7.29 15.63
N GLY A 226 9.40 6.70 15.76
CA GLY A 226 9.10 5.41 15.18
C GLY A 226 8.99 5.44 13.66
N GLN A 227 8.57 4.29 13.13
CA GLN A 227 8.42 4.02 11.71
C GLN A 227 7.51 5.04 11.01
N SER A 228 7.85 5.39 9.77
CA SER A 228 7.02 6.19 8.85
C SER A 228 6.77 7.64 9.27
N PHE A 229 7.74 8.30 9.91
CA PHE A 229 7.65 9.73 10.21
C PHE A 229 7.40 10.57 8.94
N GLY A 230 6.38 11.42 8.95
CA GLY A 230 6.01 12.24 7.80
C GLY A 230 5.53 11.44 6.58
N ALA A 231 4.99 10.23 6.77
CA ALA A 231 4.42 9.48 5.66
C ALA A 231 3.22 10.24 5.07
N PHE A 232 3.22 10.39 3.73
CA PHE A 232 2.23 11.13 2.95
C PHE A 232 2.08 12.61 3.35
N LEU A 233 3.16 13.24 3.81
CA LEU A 233 3.13 14.61 4.31
C LEU A 233 2.64 15.59 3.23
N ALA A 234 1.55 16.30 3.53
CA ALA A 234 0.90 17.24 2.62
C ALA A 234 1.71 18.53 2.42
N HIS A 235 1.49 19.18 1.28
CA HIS A 235 2.06 20.51 1.00
C HIS A 235 1.64 21.55 2.05
N GLY A 236 2.58 22.41 2.43
CA GLY A 236 2.42 23.42 3.47
C GLY A 236 2.67 22.93 4.90
N VAL A 237 3.10 21.67 5.08
CA VAL A 237 3.52 21.12 6.38
C VAL A 237 5.02 20.87 6.39
N THR A 238 5.70 21.44 7.39
CA THR A 238 7.10 21.22 7.74
C THR A 238 7.17 20.43 9.04
N LEU A 239 7.81 19.26 9.01
CA LEU A 239 8.17 18.49 10.21
C LEU A 239 9.69 18.59 10.43
N GLU A 240 10.07 19.12 11.58
CA GLU A 240 11.47 19.25 11.99
C GLU A 240 11.74 18.33 13.17
N LEU A 241 12.74 17.47 13.08
CA LEU A 241 13.10 16.52 14.12
C LEU A 241 14.53 16.77 14.58
N GLU A 242 14.65 17.13 15.86
CA GLU A 242 15.91 17.14 16.60
C GLU A 242 16.07 15.81 17.35
N GLY A 243 16.83 14.88 16.77
CA GLY A 243 17.00 13.52 17.25
C GLY A 243 17.25 12.53 16.11
N ASP A 244 16.62 11.35 16.16
CA ASP A 244 16.80 10.25 15.20
C ASP A 244 15.47 9.63 14.76
N ALA A 245 15.47 8.91 13.64
CA ALA A 245 14.26 8.30 13.10
C ALA A 245 14.48 6.86 12.64
N ASN A 246 13.43 6.04 12.79
CA ASN A 246 13.40 4.68 12.25
C ASN A 246 13.11 4.67 10.73
N ASP A 247 12.76 3.51 10.16
CA ASP A 247 12.58 3.35 8.72
C ASP A 247 11.37 4.14 8.16
N TYR A 248 11.34 4.28 6.83
CA TYR A 248 10.24 4.85 6.05
C TYR A 248 9.97 6.35 6.26
N VAL A 249 10.96 7.12 6.72
CA VAL A 249 10.80 8.59 6.80
C VAL A 249 10.41 9.15 5.44
N GLY A 250 9.34 9.95 5.40
CA GLY A 250 8.81 10.53 4.17
C GLY A 250 8.27 9.51 3.17
N LYS A 251 7.86 8.31 3.61
CA LYS A 251 7.16 7.34 2.73
C LYS A 251 6.00 8.02 2.00
N GLY A 252 6.01 7.98 0.68
CA GLY A 252 5.01 8.64 -0.16
C GLY A 252 4.90 10.15 0.05
N LEU A 253 6.01 10.84 0.35
CA LEU A 253 6.04 12.30 0.54
C LEU A 253 5.27 13.01 -0.59
N SER A 254 4.38 13.92 -0.19
CA SER A 254 3.31 14.48 -1.03
C SER A 254 3.30 16.02 -0.99
N GLY A 255 4.48 16.62 -0.98
CA GLY A 255 4.67 18.07 -1.07
C GLY A 255 5.08 18.78 0.22
N GLY A 256 5.06 18.09 1.36
CA GLY A 256 5.58 18.62 2.62
C GLY A 256 7.11 18.65 2.70
N ARG A 257 7.61 19.20 3.80
CA ARG A 257 9.04 19.32 4.11
C ARG A 257 9.40 18.52 5.37
N ILE A 258 10.47 17.74 5.31
CA ILE A 258 11.01 17.00 6.45
C ILE A 258 12.46 17.42 6.69
N VAL A 259 12.80 17.71 7.95
CA VAL A 259 14.16 18.03 8.37
C VAL A 259 14.50 17.14 9.55
N VAL A 260 15.61 16.41 9.49
CA VAL A 260 16.09 15.58 10.60
C VAL A 260 17.56 15.87 10.87
N TYR A 261 17.89 16.17 12.12
CA TYR A 261 19.26 16.40 12.56
C TYR A 261 19.48 15.90 14.00
N PRO A 262 20.71 15.53 14.37
CA PRO A 262 21.03 15.08 15.73
C PRO A 262 20.69 16.14 16.77
N SER A 263 20.39 15.70 17.99
CA SER A 263 20.26 16.63 19.13
C SER A 263 21.47 17.55 19.25
N LYS A 264 21.25 18.82 19.60
CA LYS A 264 22.34 19.78 19.81
C LYS A 264 23.34 19.38 20.89
N SER A 265 22.94 18.49 21.81
CA SER A 265 23.84 17.93 22.83
C SER A 265 24.68 16.76 22.34
N SER A 266 24.51 16.32 21.09
CA SER A 266 25.26 15.20 20.50
C SER A 266 26.71 15.60 20.26
N THR A 267 27.64 14.74 20.67
CA THR A 267 29.09 14.96 20.51
C THR A 267 29.71 14.20 19.33
N PHE A 268 28.94 13.33 18.67
CA PHE A 268 29.40 12.56 17.52
C PHE A 268 29.31 13.38 16.22
N LYS A 269 30.10 12.98 15.21
CA LYS A 269 30.02 13.54 13.86
C LYS A 269 28.83 12.94 13.13
N ALA A 270 27.94 13.80 12.63
CA ALA A 270 26.66 13.37 12.10
C ALA A 270 26.85 12.55 10.80
N GLU A 271 27.78 13.00 9.97
CA GLU A 271 28.16 12.42 8.69
C GLU A 271 28.76 11.00 8.80
N ASP A 272 29.21 10.59 9.99
CA ASP A 272 29.81 9.27 10.25
C ASP A 272 28.81 8.30 10.93
N ASN A 273 27.56 8.72 11.18
CA ASN A 273 26.61 7.96 12.01
C ASN A 273 25.22 7.83 11.37
N ILE A 274 24.59 6.67 11.56
CA ILE A 274 23.20 6.43 11.16
C ILE A 274 22.27 7.32 11.99
N LEU A 275 21.57 8.21 11.31
CA LEU A 275 20.54 9.09 11.88
C LEU A 275 19.13 8.59 11.59
N VAL A 276 18.95 8.01 10.40
CA VAL A 276 17.65 7.58 9.88
C VAL A 276 17.74 6.17 9.31
N GLY A 277 16.66 5.40 9.43
CA GLY A 277 16.61 4.00 9.03
C GLY A 277 16.62 3.75 7.52
N ASN A 278 15.87 2.74 7.08
CA ASN A 278 15.86 2.24 5.71
C ASN A 278 14.63 2.74 4.91
N VAL A 279 14.69 2.59 3.58
CA VAL A 279 13.53 2.76 2.68
C VAL A 279 12.88 4.15 2.81
N LEU A 280 13.71 5.17 3.00
CA LEU A 280 13.28 6.56 3.06
C LEU A 280 12.74 7.02 1.71
N LEU A 281 11.77 7.93 1.77
CA LEU A 281 11.15 8.56 0.59
C LEU A 281 10.54 7.55 -0.40
N TYR A 282 10.15 6.37 0.10
CA TYR A 282 9.61 5.31 -0.71
C TYR A 282 8.40 5.77 -1.53
N GLY A 283 8.55 5.76 -2.86
CA GLY A 283 7.46 6.15 -3.76
C GLY A 283 7.10 7.64 -3.75
N ALA A 284 7.94 8.52 -3.19
CA ALA A 284 7.59 9.93 -3.01
C ALA A 284 7.30 10.63 -4.34
N ILE A 285 6.28 11.49 -4.41
CA ILE A 285 5.84 12.17 -5.66
C ILE A 285 5.80 13.70 -5.58
N LYS A 286 6.16 14.32 -4.45
CA LYS A 286 6.65 15.71 -4.36
C LYS A 286 7.16 15.99 -2.94
N GLY A 287 7.91 17.08 -2.75
CA GLY A 287 8.31 17.58 -1.42
C GLY A 287 9.82 17.60 -1.23
N GLU A 288 10.23 17.98 -0.03
CA GLU A 288 11.64 18.19 0.33
C GLU A 288 12.00 17.43 1.61
N ALA A 289 13.18 16.82 1.63
CA ALA A 289 13.69 16.16 2.82
C ALA A 289 15.19 16.41 3.03
N TYR A 290 15.59 16.71 4.27
CA TYR A 290 16.97 17.07 4.60
C TYR A 290 17.42 16.29 5.82
N PHE A 291 18.53 15.56 5.66
CA PHE A 291 19.06 14.66 6.68
C PHE A 291 20.51 15.01 7.00
N ARG A 292 20.75 15.50 8.21
CA ARG A 292 22.10 15.77 8.72
C ARG A 292 22.68 14.51 9.37
N GLY A 293 22.95 13.50 8.57
CA GLY A 293 23.57 12.24 8.98
C GLY A 293 23.35 11.13 7.95
N MET A 294 23.79 9.91 8.26
CA MET A 294 23.64 8.78 7.34
C MET A 294 22.24 8.17 7.40
N ALA A 295 21.74 7.75 6.24
CA ALA A 295 20.58 6.89 6.09
C ALA A 295 20.98 5.43 5.87
N GLY A 296 20.08 4.51 6.18
CA GLY A 296 20.21 3.09 5.88
C GLY A 296 20.05 2.76 4.39
N GLU A 297 19.64 1.52 4.13
CA GLU A 297 19.51 0.96 2.78
C GLU A 297 18.28 1.47 2.04
N ARG A 298 18.30 1.35 0.70
CA ARG A 298 17.18 1.69 -0.18
C ARG A 298 16.68 3.13 -0.02
N PHE A 299 17.62 4.05 0.21
CA PHE A 299 17.30 5.47 0.26
C PHE A 299 16.72 5.95 -1.08
N ALA A 300 15.60 6.67 -1.04
CA ALA A 300 14.90 7.18 -2.21
C ALA A 300 14.44 6.11 -3.21
N VAL A 301 14.17 4.87 -2.73
CA VAL A 301 13.64 3.80 -3.58
C VAL A 301 12.29 4.19 -4.18
N ARG A 302 12.15 4.05 -5.50
CA ARG A 302 10.97 4.50 -6.26
C ARG A 302 10.64 5.99 -6.09
N ASN A 303 11.61 6.85 -5.76
CA ASN A 303 11.35 8.29 -5.76
C ASN A 303 10.92 8.75 -7.16
N SER A 304 9.81 9.47 -7.22
CA SER A 304 9.17 9.92 -8.45
C SER A 304 9.00 11.44 -8.50
N GLY A 305 9.53 12.19 -7.52
CA GLY A 305 9.43 13.65 -7.55
C GLY A 305 9.91 14.43 -6.32
N ALA A 306 10.39 13.78 -5.26
CA ALA A 306 10.93 14.47 -4.09
C ALA A 306 12.36 14.97 -4.32
N LYS A 307 12.72 16.06 -3.64
CA LYS A 307 14.07 16.61 -3.56
C LYS A 307 14.66 16.30 -2.20
N THR A 308 15.91 15.85 -2.15
CA THR A 308 16.52 15.48 -0.85
C THR A 308 18.02 15.68 -0.81
N VAL A 309 18.53 15.98 0.39
CA VAL A 309 19.96 16.01 0.72
C VAL A 309 20.22 15.11 1.92
N VAL A 310 21.28 14.31 1.86
CA VAL A 310 21.69 13.37 2.93
C VAL A 310 23.21 13.25 3.01
N GLU A 311 23.76 13.03 4.20
CA GLU A 311 25.21 12.96 4.45
C GLU A 311 25.82 11.56 4.27
N GLY A 312 25.01 10.57 3.89
CA GLY A 312 25.48 9.24 3.51
C GLY A 312 24.33 8.26 3.43
N ILE A 313 24.50 7.17 2.69
CA ILE A 313 23.45 6.16 2.48
C ILE A 313 24.03 4.74 2.46
N GLY A 314 23.19 3.75 2.78
CA GLY A 314 23.53 2.33 2.61
C GLY A 314 23.42 1.85 1.16
N ASP A 315 23.33 0.52 0.99
CA ASP A 315 23.18 -0.14 -0.32
C ASP A 315 21.84 0.21 -0.99
N HIS A 316 21.79 0.10 -2.32
CA HIS A 316 20.57 0.26 -3.14
C HIS A 316 19.97 1.67 -3.13
N GLY A 317 20.80 2.70 -3.01
CA GLY A 317 20.35 4.09 -3.16
C GLY A 317 19.71 4.36 -4.53
N CYS A 318 18.64 5.13 -4.56
CA CYS A 318 17.89 5.51 -5.77
C CYS A 318 17.36 4.33 -6.61
N GLU A 319 17.23 3.13 -6.02
CA GLU A 319 16.68 1.96 -6.69
C GLU A 319 15.27 2.26 -7.25
N TYR A 320 15.04 1.98 -8.54
CA TYR A 320 13.77 2.25 -9.23
C TYR A 320 13.30 3.71 -9.23
N MET A 321 14.20 4.69 -9.01
CA MET A 321 13.86 6.11 -9.06
C MET A 321 13.40 6.50 -10.48
N THR A 322 12.29 7.25 -10.58
CA THR A 322 11.70 7.69 -11.84
C THR A 322 11.59 9.22 -11.95
N GLY A 323 11.96 9.96 -10.92
CA GLY A 323 11.90 11.43 -10.89
C GLY A 323 12.39 12.01 -9.56
N GLY A 324 12.61 13.33 -9.53
CA GLY A 324 13.11 14.05 -8.35
C GLY A 324 14.62 14.32 -8.41
N THR A 325 15.15 14.82 -7.29
CA THR A 325 16.58 15.17 -7.17
C THR A 325 17.13 14.67 -5.84
N VAL A 326 18.19 13.87 -5.90
CA VAL A 326 18.86 13.32 -4.72
C VAL A 326 20.28 13.87 -4.65
N VAL A 327 20.70 14.37 -3.50
CA VAL A 327 22.08 14.80 -3.26
C VAL A 327 22.64 13.99 -2.09
N VAL A 328 23.74 13.29 -2.30
CA VAL A 328 24.45 12.53 -1.28
C VAL A 328 25.81 13.18 -1.07
N ILE A 329 26.02 13.76 0.11
CA ILE A 329 27.25 14.44 0.51
C ILE A 329 28.05 13.61 1.52
N GLY A 330 28.26 12.33 1.20
CA GLY A 330 29.13 11.43 1.98
C GLY A 330 29.10 10.00 1.44
N PRO A 331 29.43 8.99 2.26
CA PRO A 331 29.54 7.61 1.83
C PRO A 331 28.24 7.07 1.24
N PHE A 332 28.34 6.17 0.26
CA PHE A 332 27.21 5.52 -0.38
C PHE A 332 27.50 4.01 -0.55
N GLY A 333 26.44 3.20 -0.54
CA GLY A 333 26.55 1.75 -0.71
C GLY A 333 26.54 1.29 -2.17
N ARG A 334 26.56 -0.04 -2.33
CA ARG A 334 26.61 -0.74 -3.62
C ARG A 334 25.27 -0.75 -4.34
N ASN A 335 25.31 -1.09 -5.63
CA ASN A 335 24.15 -1.23 -6.50
C ASN A 335 23.27 0.03 -6.50
N PHE A 336 23.93 1.20 -6.45
CA PHE A 336 23.29 2.50 -6.55
C PHE A 336 22.62 2.64 -7.93
N ALA A 337 21.47 3.30 -7.98
CA ALA A 337 20.71 3.59 -9.19
C ALA A 337 20.20 2.36 -9.98
N ALA A 338 20.15 1.17 -9.37
CA ALA A 338 19.59 -0.01 -10.02
C ALA A 338 18.12 0.20 -10.45
N GLY A 339 17.85 0.07 -11.74
CA GLY A 339 16.53 0.32 -12.32
C GLY A 339 16.07 1.78 -12.26
N MET A 340 16.97 2.73 -11.99
CA MET A 340 16.67 4.17 -12.03
C MET A 340 16.42 4.58 -13.48
N SER A 341 15.18 4.94 -13.79
CA SER A 341 14.74 5.29 -15.14
C SER A 341 14.44 6.78 -15.32
N GLY A 342 14.62 7.61 -14.28
CA GLY A 342 14.42 9.05 -14.36
C GLY A 342 14.76 9.79 -13.06
N GLY A 343 14.96 11.11 -13.17
CA GLY A 343 15.44 11.97 -12.08
C GLY A 343 16.95 12.20 -12.15
N ILE A 344 17.50 12.93 -11.17
CA ILE A 344 18.94 13.25 -11.11
C ILE A 344 19.46 12.96 -9.70
N ALA A 345 20.61 12.30 -9.62
CA ALA A 345 21.34 12.12 -8.37
C ALA A 345 22.72 12.77 -8.45
N TYR A 346 23.10 13.52 -7.42
CA TYR A 346 24.42 14.12 -7.26
C TYR A 346 25.14 13.42 -6.12
N ILE A 347 26.31 12.85 -6.42
CA ILE A 347 27.10 12.09 -5.45
C ILE A 347 28.44 12.78 -5.24
N TRP A 348 28.76 13.07 -3.98
CA TRP A 348 30.08 13.53 -3.61
C TRP A 348 31.04 12.33 -3.48
N ASP A 349 31.60 11.91 -4.61
CA ASP A 349 32.54 10.79 -4.67
C ASP A 349 33.97 11.22 -4.33
N LYS A 350 34.25 11.35 -3.04
CA LYS A 350 35.58 11.74 -2.55
C LYS A 350 36.65 10.68 -2.80
N ASP A 351 36.26 9.42 -2.79
CA ASP A 351 37.19 8.27 -2.85
C ASP A 351 37.30 7.67 -4.27
N GLY A 352 36.55 8.18 -5.25
CA GLY A 352 36.60 7.70 -6.63
C GLY A 352 36.00 6.31 -6.81
N THR A 353 35.02 5.94 -5.98
CA THR A 353 34.43 4.58 -5.94
C THR A 353 33.05 4.49 -6.59
N PHE A 354 32.52 5.59 -7.13
CA PHE A 354 31.14 5.63 -7.61
C PHE A 354 30.90 4.68 -8.77
N GLU A 355 31.80 4.66 -9.76
CA GLU A 355 31.66 3.81 -10.94
C GLU A 355 31.57 2.32 -10.59
N ALA A 356 32.32 1.86 -9.58
CA ALA A 356 32.32 0.46 -9.14
C ALA A 356 31.06 0.05 -8.35
N ASN A 357 30.40 1.02 -7.72
CA ASN A 357 29.24 0.80 -6.85
C ASN A 357 27.91 1.22 -7.50
N CYS A 358 27.96 1.91 -8.64
CA CYS A 358 26.81 2.26 -9.45
C CYS A 358 26.39 1.08 -10.35
N ASN A 359 25.09 0.91 -10.55
CA ASN A 359 24.54 0.02 -11.55
C ASN A 359 24.26 0.83 -12.83
N PRO A 360 25.06 0.66 -13.90
CA PRO A 360 24.97 1.49 -15.09
C PRO A 360 23.91 1.01 -16.10
N GLU A 361 23.09 0.00 -15.79
CA GLU A 361 22.16 -0.60 -16.78
C GLU A 361 21.19 0.41 -17.40
N MET A 362 20.79 1.44 -16.65
CA MET A 362 19.80 2.44 -17.07
C MET A 362 20.22 3.90 -16.86
N VAL A 363 21.42 4.15 -16.34
CA VAL A 363 21.89 5.50 -15.97
C VAL A 363 23.21 5.85 -16.64
N ASP A 364 23.38 7.14 -16.91
CA ASP A 364 24.63 7.75 -17.36
C ASP A 364 25.30 8.49 -16.19
N LEU A 365 26.64 8.52 -16.19
CA LEU A 365 27.48 9.14 -15.16
C LEU A 365 27.93 10.56 -15.53
#